data_AF-A0A2A4YRJ2-F1
#
_entry.id   AF-A0A2A4YRJ2-F1
#
_cell.length_a   1.000
_cell.length_b   1.000
_cell.length_c   1.000
_cell.angle_alpha   90.00
_cell.angle_beta   90.00
_cell.angle_gamma   90.00
#
_symmetry.space_group_name_H-M   'P 1'
#
loop_
_entity.id
_entity.type
_entity.pdbx_description
1 polymer ?
#
loop_
_entity_poly.entity_id
_entity_poly.type
_entity_poly.pdbx_seq_one_letter_code
_entity_poly.pdbx_strand_id
1 'polypeptide(L)'
;MNVWGLLTGGLILAAAYIHHGLGTRKIWLPALAKLDEAQVNQRIKATLGFMWHGITLWSIVMGLMAIYAVFTQNSAPEFAKAFYLSICLLNTPFAIVATLYGKLVYDKFRASPQWLLFWPISFTSFLAFISV
;
A
#
# COMPACT_ATOMS: atom_id res chain seq x y z
N MET A 1 -9.39 15.37 -17.08
CA MET A 1 -9.54 14.18 -16.21
C MET A 1 -8.22 13.96 -15.48
N ASN A 2 -8.23 13.89 -14.15
CA ASN A 2 -7.00 13.77 -13.35
C ASN A 2 -6.38 12.37 -13.50
N VAL A 3 -5.47 12.23 -14.46
CA VAL A 3 -4.81 10.95 -14.79
C VAL A 3 -4.00 10.41 -13.62
N TRP A 4 -3.43 11.29 -12.80
CA TRP A 4 -2.66 10.92 -11.62
C TRP A 4 -3.51 10.23 -10.55
N GLY A 5 -4.77 10.64 -10.42
CA GLY A 5 -5.74 9.98 -9.53
C GLY A 5 -6.06 8.56 -9.97
N LEU A 6 -6.25 8.34 -11.29
CA LEU A 6 -6.45 7.00 -11.85
C LEU A 6 -5.22 6.12 -11.65
N LEU A 7 -4.02 6.65 -11.91
CA LEU A 7 -2.76 5.95 -11.67
C LEU A 7 -2.58 5.57 -10.20
N THR A 8 -2.91 6.49 -9.27
CA THR A 8 -2.87 6.24 -7.84
C THR A 8 -3.77 5.07 -7.46
N GLY A 9 -5.04 5.10 -7.90
CA GLY A 9 -5.98 4.01 -7.65
C GLY A 9 -5.53 2.69 -8.24
N GLY A 10 -5.06 2.69 -9.50
CA GLY A 10 -4.52 1.51 -10.16
C GLY A 10 -3.31 0.90 -9.46
N LEU A 11 -2.37 1.73 -9.00
CA LEU A 11 -1.18 1.28 -8.25
C LEU A 11 -1.56 0.69 -6.89
N ILE A 12 -2.54 1.27 -6.19
CA ILE A 12 -3.04 0.72 -4.93
C ILE A 12 -3.71 -0.64 -5.15
N LEU A 13 -4.53 -0.79 -6.21
CA LEU A 13 -5.15 -2.07 -6.56
C LEU A 13 -4.10 -3.11 -6.96
N ALA A 14 -3.08 -2.72 -7.72
CA ALA A 14 -1.95 -3.59 -8.05
C ALA A 14 -1.19 -4.02 -6.78
N ALA A 15 -0.98 -3.10 -5.82
CA ALA A 15 -0.37 -3.41 -4.53
C ALA A 15 -1.23 -4.40 -3.73
N ALA A 16 -2.55 -4.24 -3.72
CA ALA A 16 -3.48 -5.15 -3.08
C ALA A 16 -3.44 -6.55 -3.71
N TYR A 17 -3.39 -6.62 -5.05
CA TYR A 17 -3.26 -7.87 -5.78
C TYR A 17 -1.93 -8.57 -5.48
N ILE A 18 -0.81 -7.85 -5.50
CA ILE A 18 0.52 -8.41 -5.16
C ILE A 18 0.54 -8.87 -3.70
N HIS A 19 0.01 -8.05 -2.79
CA HIS A 19 -0.13 -8.41 -1.38
C HIS A 19 -0.89 -9.71 -1.21
N HIS A 20 -2.11 -9.81 -1.73
CA HIS A 20 -2.94 -11.00 -1.54
C HIS A 20 -2.49 -12.22 -2.36
N GLY A 21 -2.15 -12.03 -3.63
CA GLY A 21 -1.92 -13.12 -4.60
C GLY A 21 -0.49 -13.62 -4.68
N LEU A 22 0.51 -12.76 -4.46
CA LEU A 22 1.94 -13.11 -4.55
C LEU A 22 2.65 -13.07 -3.19
N GLY A 23 2.04 -12.42 -2.20
CA GLY A 23 2.55 -12.35 -0.85
C GLY A 23 2.32 -13.65 -0.10
N THR A 24 3.36 -14.48 0.00
CA THR A 24 3.38 -15.45 1.10
C THR A 24 3.69 -14.71 2.41
N ARG A 25 3.14 -15.17 3.55
CA ARG A 25 3.42 -14.58 4.90
C ARG A 25 4.90 -14.33 5.17
N LYS A 26 5.78 -15.13 4.55
CA LYS A 26 7.24 -15.08 4.67
C LYS A 26 7.88 -13.85 4.01
N ILE A 27 7.28 -13.30 2.95
CA ILE A 27 7.77 -12.08 2.26
C ILE A 27 7.45 -10.82 3.09
N TRP A 28 6.36 -10.86 3.87
CA TRP A 28 5.84 -9.70 4.60
C TRP A 28 6.26 -9.65 6.06
N LEU A 29 6.50 -10.81 6.67
CA LEU A 29 7.04 -10.94 8.02
C LEU A 29 8.21 -11.93 7.99
N PRO A 30 9.41 -11.51 7.55
CA PRO A 30 10.61 -12.35 7.56
C PRO A 30 10.94 -12.89 8.97
N ALA A 31 10.56 -12.14 10.01
CA ALA A 31 10.67 -12.59 11.40
C ALA A 31 9.84 -13.84 11.70
N LEU A 32 8.66 -14.00 11.07
CA LEU A 32 7.85 -15.21 11.19
C LEU A 32 8.39 -16.36 10.34
N ALA A 33 9.17 -16.09 9.30
CA ALA A 33 9.83 -17.15 8.51
C ALA A 33 10.90 -17.91 9.32
N LYS A 34 11.41 -17.30 10.40
CA LYS A 34 12.34 -17.93 11.36
C LYS A 34 11.62 -18.65 12.51
N LEU A 35 10.32 -18.46 12.68
CA LEU A 35 9.56 -19.19 13.68
C LEU A 35 9.14 -20.54 13.10
N ASP A 36 9.46 -21.61 13.83
CA ASP A 36 8.97 -22.92 13.51
C ASP A 36 7.43 -22.90 13.54
N GLU A 37 6.79 -23.20 12.41
CA GLU A 37 5.33 -23.14 12.29
C GLU A 37 4.62 -24.05 13.29
N ALA A 38 5.31 -25.10 13.79
CA ALA A 38 4.82 -25.98 14.83
C ALA A 38 4.71 -25.29 16.21
N GLN A 39 5.47 -24.23 16.47
CA GLN A 39 5.54 -23.53 17.75
C GLN A 39 4.66 -22.27 17.81
N VAL A 40 4.15 -21.78 16.67
CA VAL A 40 3.31 -20.58 16.63
C VAL A 40 1.87 -20.93 17.03
N ASN A 41 1.43 -20.41 18.17
CA ASN A 41 0.07 -20.56 18.69
C ASN A 41 -0.99 -20.27 17.60
N GLN A 42 -2.00 -21.14 17.49
CA GLN A 42 -3.08 -21.04 16.52
C GLN A 42 -3.82 -19.68 16.57
N ARG A 43 -3.93 -19.06 17.76
CA ARG A 43 -4.52 -17.72 17.93
C ARG A 43 -3.71 -16.65 17.18
N ILE A 44 -2.38 -16.70 17.27
CA ILE A 44 -1.48 -15.76 16.58
C ILE A 44 -1.62 -15.93 15.06
N LYS A 45 -1.67 -17.17 14.57
CA LYS A 45 -1.88 -17.46 13.14
C LYS A 45 -3.21 -16.93 12.62
N ALA A 46 -4.27 -17.01 13.42
CA ALA A 46 -5.59 -16.47 13.09
C ALA A 46 -5.59 -14.94 13.06
N THR A 47 -5.04 -14.28 14.08
CA THR A 47 -4.92 -12.81 14.13
C THR A 47 -4.13 -12.27 12.95
N LEU A 48 -2.98 -12.86 12.63
CA LEU A 48 -2.17 -12.46 11.47
C LEU A 48 -2.91 -12.69 10.15
N GLY A 49 -3.68 -13.78 10.05
CA GLY A 49 -4.55 -14.04 8.90
C GLY A 49 -5.66 -12.99 8.77
N PHE A 50 -6.30 -12.59 9.86
CA PHE A 50 -7.31 -11.54 9.85
C PHE A 50 -6.71 -10.19 9.43
N MET A 51 -5.59 -9.79 10.04
CA MET A 51 -4.88 -8.56 9.67
C MET A 51 -4.47 -8.56 8.19
N TRP A 52 -4.01 -9.69 7.68
CA TRP A 52 -3.64 -9.86 6.28
C TRP A 52 -4.78 -9.55 5.30
N HIS A 53 -5.94 -10.17 5.52
CA HIS A 53 -7.12 -9.95 4.69
C HIS A 53 -7.69 -8.55 4.91
N GLY A 54 -7.65 -8.03 6.14
CA GLY A 54 -8.05 -6.66 6.46
C GLY A 54 -7.25 -5.62 5.68
N ILE A 55 -5.92 -5.76 5.60
CA ILE A 55 -5.05 -4.88 4.81
C ILE A 55 -5.38 -4.97 3.32
N THR A 56 -5.65 -6.19 2.81
CA THR A 56 -6.08 -6.38 1.41
C THR A 56 -7.36 -5.60 1.12
N LEU A 57 -8.39 -5.82 1.94
CA LEU A 57 -9.70 -5.19 1.75
C LEU A 57 -9.61 -3.67 1.86
N TRP A 58 -8.88 -3.17 2.86
CA TRP A 58 -8.61 -1.75 3.02
C TRP A 58 -7.93 -1.16 1.78
N SER A 59 -6.93 -1.85 1.22
CA SER A 59 -6.23 -1.40 0.01
C SER A 59 -7.18 -1.35 -1.20
N ILE A 60 -8.04 -2.37 -1.37
CA ILE A 60 -9.05 -2.38 -2.45
C ILE A 60 -9.98 -1.17 -2.33
N VAL A 61 -10.52 -0.92 -1.13
CA VAL A 61 -11.41 0.22 -0.88
C VAL A 61 -10.69 1.54 -1.17
N MET A 62 -9.45 1.72 -0.70
CA MET A 62 -8.65 2.92 -0.96
C MET A 62 -8.40 3.13 -2.46
N GLY A 63 -8.08 2.07 -3.20
CA GLY A 63 -7.85 2.13 -4.64
C GLY A 63 -9.12 2.54 -5.41
N LEU A 64 -10.27 1.95 -5.07
CA LEU A 64 -11.55 2.31 -5.65
C LEU A 64 -11.98 3.73 -5.29
N MET A 65 -11.77 4.16 -4.05
CA MET A 65 -12.06 5.52 -3.60
C MET A 65 -11.18 6.56 -4.29
N ALA A 66 -9.91 6.23 -4.57
CA ALA A 66 -9.02 7.10 -5.35
C ALA A 66 -9.53 7.26 -6.78
N ILE A 67 -10.00 6.17 -7.41
CA ILE A 67 -10.64 6.23 -8.74
C ILE A 67 -11.93 7.05 -8.68
N TYR A 68 -12.78 6.82 -7.69
CA TYR A 68 -14.02 7.58 -7.49
C TYR A 68 -13.77 9.08 -7.34
N ALA A 69 -12.73 9.47 -6.59
CA ALA A 69 -12.34 10.87 -6.42
C ALA A 69 -12.01 11.56 -7.75
N VAL A 70 -11.52 10.85 -8.77
CA VAL A 70 -11.32 11.40 -10.13
C VAL A 70 -12.64 11.85 -10.75
N PHE A 71 -13.72 11.10 -10.53
CA PHE A 71 -15.02 11.38 -11.13
C PHE A 71 -15.84 12.41 -10.35
N THR A 72 -15.52 12.61 -9.07
CA THR A 72 -16.21 13.58 -8.20
C THR A 72 -15.42 14.86 -7.94
N GLN A 73 -14.20 14.99 -8.46
CA GLN A 73 -13.34 16.14 -8.22
C GLN A 73 -13.96 17.50 -8.60
N ASN A 74 -14.85 17.54 -9.60
CA ASN A 74 -15.49 18.80 -10.02
C ASN A 74 -16.66 19.21 -9.10
N SER A 75 -17.34 18.24 -8.49
CA SER A 75 -18.47 18.48 -7.58
C SER A 75 -18.05 18.55 -6.11
N ALA A 76 -16.94 17.89 -5.74
CA ALA A 76 -16.39 17.85 -4.39
C ALA A 76 -14.84 17.92 -4.40
N PRO A 77 -14.25 19.06 -4.83
CA PRO A 77 -12.80 19.19 -4.97
C PRO A 77 -12.05 19.05 -3.65
N GLU A 78 -12.60 19.58 -2.55
CA GLU A 78 -11.98 19.48 -1.21
C GLU A 78 -11.85 18.03 -0.73
N PHE A 79 -12.86 17.20 -1.01
CA PHE A 79 -12.81 15.78 -0.72
C PHE A 79 -11.70 15.10 -1.51
N ALA A 80 -11.64 15.32 -2.82
CA ALA A 80 -10.63 14.72 -3.69
C ALA A 80 -9.20 15.15 -3.27
N LYS A 81 -8.99 16.44 -3.00
CA LYS A 81 -7.71 16.97 -2.48
C LYS A 81 -7.30 16.30 -1.18
N ALA A 82 -8.18 16.33 -0.17
CA ALA A 82 -7.90 15.74 1.13
C ALA A 82 -7.61 14.24 1.02
N PHE A 83 -8.32 13.53 0.15
CA PHE A 83 -8.14 12.09 -0.05
C PHE A 83 -6.77 11.77 -0.66
N TYR A 84 -6.39 12.45 -1.76
CA TYR A 84 -5.08 12.23 -2.38
C TYR A 84 -3.92 12.65 -1.48
N LEU A 85 -4.06 13.76 -0.76
CA LEU A 85 -3.04 14.18 0.21
C LEU A 85 -2.89 13.13 1.33
N SER A 86 -3.99 12.57 1.82
CA SER A 86 -3.97 11.51 2.84
C SER A 86 -3.26 10.26 2.33
N ILE A 87 -3.50 9.84 1.08
CA ILE A 87 -2.78 8.71 0.46
C ILE A 87 -1.29 9.02 0.39
N CYS A 88 -0.91 10.22 -0.04
CA CYS A 88 0.49 10.62 -0.12
C CYS A 88 1.16 10.53 1.25
N LEU A 89 0.61 11.24 2.25
CA LEU A 89 1.16 11.31 3.60
C LEU A 89 1.18 9.96 4.30
N LEU A 90 0.27 9.05 3.98
CA LEU A 90 0.31 7.69 4.49
C LEU A 90 1.43 6.87 3.84
N ASN A 91 1.62 6.97 2.52
CA ASN A 91 2.58 6.13 1.79
C ASN A 91 4.02 6.64 1.89
N THR A 92 4.27 7.95 2.02
CA THR A 92 5.64 8.50 2.09
C THR A 92 6.45 7.91 3.26
N PRO A 93 5.95 7.86 4.51
CA PRO A 93 6.68 7.28 5.63
C PRO A 93 6.97 5.78 5.41
N PHE A 94 6.01 5.02 4.89
CA PHE A 94 6.23 3.62 4.55
C PHE A 94 7.28 3.46 3.45
N ALA A 95 7.30 4.33 2.45
CA ALA A 95 8.32 4.32 1.40
C ALA A 95 9.72 4.55 1.96
N ILE A 96 9.86 5.54 2.86
CA ILE A 96 11.13 5.85 3.53
C ILE A 96 11.59 4.65 4.37
N VAL A 97 10.74 4.15 5.26
CA VAL A 97 11.07 3.01 6.14
C VAL A 97 11.44 1.77 5.34
N ALA A 98 10.67 1.45 4.30
CA ALA A 98 10.93 0.31 3.43
C ALA A 98 12.25 0.44 2.66
N THR A 99 12.58 1.65 2.19
CA THR A 99 13.85 1.94 1.51
C THR A 99 15.04 1.77 2.44
N LEU A 100 14.94 2.33 3.66
CA LEU A 100 15.97 2.19 4.70
C LEU A 100 16.14 0.74 5.12
N TYR A 101 15.05 0.03 5.42
CA TYR A 101 15.10 -1.39 5.76
C TYR A 101 15.74 -2.21 4.64
N GLY A 102 15.32 -1.97 3.38
CA GLY A 102 15.88 -2.66 2.23
C GLY A 102 17.40 -2.51 2.16
N LYS A 103 17.89 -1.29 2.32
CA LYS A 103 19.33 -1.01 2.33
C LYS A 103 20.05 -1.63 3.52
N LEU A 104 19.49 -1.51 4.73
CA LEU A 104 20.15 -1.98 5.95
C LEU A 104 20.17 -3.51 6.08
N VAL A 105 19.12 -4.19 5.62
CA VAL A 105 18.94 -5.64 5.84
C VAL A 105 19.34 -6.47 4.62
N TYR A 106 19.11 -5.97 3.40
CA TYR A 106 19.33 -6.73 2.17
C TYR A 106 20.38 -6.09 1.25
N ASP A 107 21.04 -5.00 1.69
CA ASP A 107 21.96 -4.18 0.89
C ASP A 107 21.36 -3.66 -0.43
N LYS A 108 20.03 -3.65 -0.54
CA LYS A 108 19.28 -3.29 -1.75
C LYS A 108 18.11 -2.39 -1.40
N PHE A 109 18.03 -1.21 -2.00
CA PHE A 109 16.91 -0.28 -1.82
C PHE A 109 15.53 -0.82 -2.25
N ARG A 110 15.51 -1.97 -2.95
CA ARG A 110 14.35 -2.53 -3.67
C ARG A 110 14.18 -4.03 -3.40
N ALA A 111 14.23 -4.44 -2.14
CA ALA A 111 14.17 -5.86 -1.77
C ALA A 111 12.75 -6.46 -1.77
N SER A 112 11.76 -5.66 -1.38
CA SER A 112 10.31 -5.91 -1.32
C SER A 112 9.49 -5.64 -2.59
N PRO A 113 8.85 -6.59 -3.33
CA PRO A 113 7.98 -6.23 -4.47
C PRO A 113 6.87 -5.23 -4.14
N GLN A 114 6.22 -5.36 -2.98
CA GLN A 114 5.21 -4.41 -2.51
C GLN A 114 5.78 -3.04 -2.11
N TRP A 115 7.03 -3.01 -1.63
CA TRP A 115 7.69 -1.78 -1.19
C TRP A 115 8.08 -0.89 -2.36
N LEU A 116 8.22 -1.49 -3.54
CA LEU A 116 8.40 -0.77 -4.79
C LEU A 116 7.24 0.16 -5.12
N LEU A 117 6.04 -0.11 -4.58
CA LEU A 117 4.84 0.65 -4.93
C LEU A 117 4.59 1.85 -4.00
N PHE A 118 5.18 1.89 -2.79
CA PHE A 118 4.96 3.02 -1.88
C PHE A 118 5.47 4.35 -2.45
N TRP A 119 6.64 4.36 -3.08
CA TRP A 119 7.15 5.56 -3.76
C TRP A 119 6.25 5.99 -4.92
N PRO A 120 5.96 5.14 -5.92
CA PRO A 120 5.02 5.46 -7.00
C PRO A 120 3.66 5.96 -6.49
N ILE A 121 3.03 5.26 -5.53
CA ILE A 121 1.75 5.67 -4.96
C ILE A 121 1.86 7.04 -4.31
N SER A 122 2.92 7.31 -3.55
CA SER A 122 3.16 8.62 -2.92
C SER A 122 3.33 9.72 -3.97
N PHE A 123 4.10 9.49 -5.04
CA PHE A 123 4.31 10.47 -6.09
C PHE A 123 3.04 10.73 -6.90
N THR A 124 2.35 9.69 -7.36
CA THR A 124 1.13 9.86 -8.15
C THR A 124 0.01 10.49 -7.33
N SER A 125 -0.08 10.20 -6.03
CA SER A 125 -1.08 10.83 -5.16
C SER A 125 -0.77 12.29 -4.87
N PHE A 126 0.50 12.68 -4.71
CA PHE A 126 0.88 14.09 -4.62
C PHE A 126 0.55 14.84 -5.93
N LEU A 127 0.90 14.25 -7.09
CA LEU A 127 0.56 14.83 -8.39
C LEU A 127 -0.95 14.92 -8.59
N ALA A 128 -1.71 13.92 -8.13
CA ALA A 128 -3.17 13.95 -8.15
C ALA A 128 -3.70 15.09 -7.29
N PHE A 129 -3.19 15.27 -6.08
CA PHE A 129 -3.58 16.34 -5.15
C PHE A 129 -3.40 17.74 -5.77
N ILE A 130 -2.24 18.04 -6.35
CA ILE A 130 -1.99 19.36 -6.96
C ILE A 130 -2.72 19.57 -8.30
N SER A 131 -3.31 18.50 -8.85
CA SER A 131 -4.05 18.51 -10.14
C SER A 131 -5.57 18.48 -9.97
N VAL A 132 -6.08 18.51 -8.74
CA VAL A 132 -7.52 18.75 -8.42
C VAL A 132 -7.78 20.24 -8.35
#